data_AF-A0A8K0XDY1-F1
#
_entry.id   AF-A0A8K0XDY1-F1
#
_cell.length_a   1.000
_cell.length_b   1.000
_cell.length_c   1.000
_cell.angle_alpha   90.00
_cell.angle_beta   90.00
_cell.angle_gamma   90.00
#
_symmetry.space_group_name_H-M   'P 1'
#
loop_
_entity.id
_entity.type
_entity.pdbx_description
1 polymer ?
#
loop_
_entity_poly.entity_id
_entity_poly.type
_entity_poly.pdbx_seq_one_letter_code
_entity_poly.pdbx_strand_id
1 'polypeptide(L)'
;MSKFAPHHKSYNNPRATSSTVCQKCLQTGHFTYECKFTRPYVSRPSRTQMLENPRSLAKLKADGKPSVEVPEEFKNKSGTANKILAAKEKEREMEKAKAAASDSKSRKKARR
;
A
#
# COMPACT_ATOMS: atom_id res chain seq x y z
N MET A 1 -43.30 45.19 -27.20
CA MET A 1 -42.36 44.24 -26.56
C MET A 1 -42.82 42.83 -26.91
N SER A 2 -42.08 42.11 -27.76
CA SER A 2 -42.52 40.85 -28.38
C SER A 2 -42.39 39.66 -27.41
N LYS A 3 -43.42 38.81 -27.40
CA LYS A 3 -43.59 37.64 -26.51
C LYS A 3 -42.71 36.43 -26.86
N PHE A 4 -41.85 36.55 -27.89
CA PHE A 4 -41.13 35.45 -28.53
C PHE A 4 -39.60 35.55 -28.49
N ALA A 5 -39.03 36.60 -27.89
CA ALA A 5 -37.57 36.70 -27.72
C ALA A 5 -37.20 36.15 -26.33
N PRO A 6 -36.47 35.02 -26.21
CA PRO A 6 -35.99 34.55 -24.91
C PRO A 6 -35.04 35.61 -24.34
N HIS A 7 -35.31 36.05 -23.11
CA HIS A 7 -34.37 36.90 -22.39
C HIS A 7 -33.07 36.12 -22.17
N HIS A 8 -32.05 36.40 -23.00
CA HIS A 8 -30.71 35.88 -22.77
C HIS A 8 -30.23 36.39 -21.42
N LYS A 9 -30.09 35.47 -20.46
CA LYS A 9 -29.58 35.77 -19.13
C LYS A 9 -28.14 36.24 -19.29
N SER A 10 -27.88 37.51 -18.99
CA SER A 10 -26.55 38.12 -19.06
C SER A 10 -25.55 37.30 -18.23
N TYR A 11 -24.44 36.91 -18.85
CA TYR A 11 -23.35 36.15 -18.22
C TYR A 11 -22.52 37.01 -17.24
N ASN A 12 -22.75 38.33 -17.22
CA ASN A 12 -21.99 39.27 -16.40
C ASN A 12 -22.35 39.21 -14.90
N ASN A 13 -23.42 38.51 -14.53
CA ASN A 13 -23.74 38.24 -13.14
C ASN A 13 -24.32 36.83 -12.99
N PRO A 14 -23.47 35.78 -12.97
CA PRO A 14 -23.93 34.41 -12.82
C PRO A 14 -24.61 34.27 -11.46
N ARG A 15 -25.84 33.75 -11.45
CA ARG A 15 -26.50 33.37 -10.20
C ARG A 15 -26.02 31.99 -9.80
N ALA A 16 -25.67 31.81 -8.53
CA ALA A 16 -25.26 30.52 -8.02
C ALA A 16 -26.38 29.49 -8.23
N THR A 17 -26.02 28.34 -8.79
CA THR A 17 -26.91 27.17 -8.85
C THR A 17 -26.84 26.42 -7.52
N SER A 18 -27.83 25.55 -7.26
CA SER A 18 -27.78 24.63 -6.11
C SER A 18 -26.56 23.71 -6.13
N SER A 19 -25.90 23.53 -7.28
CA SER A 19 -24.66 22.77 -7.46
C SER A 19 -23.38 23.58 -7.28
N THR A 20 -23.46 24.92 -7.18
CA THR A 20 -22.28 25.77 -6.99
C THR A 20 -21.75 25.59 -5.57
N VAL A 21 -20.53 25.06 -5.43
CA VAL A 21 -19.85 24.85 -4.14
C VAL A 21 -18.93 26.02 -3.82
N CYS A 22 -19.09 26.61 -2.64
CA CYS A 22 -18.22 27.68 -2.16
C CYS A 22 -16.89 27.10 -1.63
N GLN A 23 -15.74 27.55 -2.15
CA GLN A 23 -14.41 27.10 -1.69
C GLN A 23 -14.07 27.56 -0.26
N LYS A 24 -14.75 28.57 0.27
CA LYS A 24 -14.48 29.14 1.60
C LYS A 24 -15.15 28.34 2.71
N CYS A 25 -16.43 28.02 2.57
CA CYS A 25 -17.21 27.31 3.60
C CYS A 25 -17.58 25.87 3.23
N LEU A 26 -17.28 25.44 1.99
CA LEU A 26 -17.61 24.11 1.45
C LEU A 26 -19.11 23.80 1.33
N GLN A 27 -19.98 24.80 1.52
CA GLN A 27 -21.43 24.67 1.34
C GLN A 27 -21.84 24.98 -0.11
N THR A 28 -23.00 24.49 -0.51
CA THR A 28 -23.60 24.74 -1.82
C THR A 28 -24.49 25.97 -1.84
N GLY A 29 -24.71 26.56 -3.02
CA GLY A 29 -25.75 27.57 -3.26
C GLY A 29 -25.28 29.02 -3.27
N HIS A 30 -23.97 29.28 -3.19
CA HIS A 30 -23.41 30.64 -3.31
C HIS A 30 -21.97 30.61 -3.81
N PHE A 31 -21.51 31.74 -4.35
CA PHE A 31 -20.11 31.93 -4.72
C PHE A 31 -19.25 32.37 -3.52
N THR A 32 -17.93 32.24 -3.65
CA THR A 32 -16.97 32.58 -2.59
C THR A 32 -17.02 34.03 -2.14
N TYR A 33 -17.35 34.96 -3.05
CA TYR A 33 -17.46 36.39 -2.75
C TYR A 33 -18.73 36.77 -1.98
N GLU A 34 -19.78 35.94 -2.01
CA GLU A 34 -21.02 36.11 -1.24
C GLU A 34 -20.99 35.37 0.12
N CYS A 35 -19.92 34.62 0.39
CA CYS A 35 -19.84 33.72 1.54
C CYS A 35 -19.71 34.47 2.87
N LYS A 36 -20.78 34.43 3.66
CA LYS A 36 -20.84 34.96 5.04
C LYS A 36 -20.34 33.99 6.11
N PHE A 37 -20.23 32.70 5.77
CA PHE A 37 -19.77 31.68 6.71
C PHE A 37 -18.25 31.71 6.89
N THR A 38 -17.81 31.30 8.08
CA THR A 38 -16.40 31.08 8.39
C THR A 38 -15.90 29.78 7.76
N ARG A 39 -14.58 29.66 7.58
CA ARG A 39 -13.97 28.47 6.97
C ARG A 39 -13.98 27.33 8.00
N PRO A 40 -14.71 26.23 7.76
CA PRO A 40 -14.73 25.11 8.69
C PRO A 40 -13.35 24.46 8.70
N TYR A 41 -12.86 24.13 9.90
CA TYR A 41 -11.65 23.32 10.03
C TYR A 41 -11.99 21.87 9.72
N VAL A 42 -11.58 21.39 8.55
CA VAL A 42 -11.72 19.99 8.17
C VAL A 42 -10.37 19.32 8.38
N SER A 43 -10.27 18.46 9.42
CA SER A 43 -9.09 17.65 9.64
C SER A 43 -8.91 16.70 8.46
N ARG A 44 -7.77 16.81 7.78
CA ARG A 44 -7.39 15.83 6.76
C ARG A 44 -6.85 14.59 7.47
N PRO A 45 -7.42 13.39 7.24
CA PRO A 45 -6.85 12.18 7.81
C PRO A 45 -5.41 12.00 7.33
N SER A 46 -4.55 11.49 8.21
CA SER A 46 -3.17 11.18 7.84
C SER A 46 -3.14 10.09 6.76
N ARG A 47 -2.02 9.98 6.03
CA ARG A 47 -1.87 8.95 5.00
C ARG A 47 -2.08 7.53 5.56
N THR A 48 -1.62 7.27 6.79
CA THR A 48 -1.81 5.98 7.48
C THR A 48 -3.29 5.76 7.82
N GLN A 49 -3.95 6.77 8.39
CA GLN A 49 -5.38 6.72 8.72
C GLN A 49 -6.26 6.53 7.46
N MET A 50 -5.83 7.04 6.31
CA MET A 50 -6.52 6.80 5.04
C MET A 50 -6.43 5.34 4.56
N LEU A 51 -5.28 4.70 4.78
CA LEU A 51 -5.05 3.29 4.42
C LEU A 51 -5.73 2.32 5.38
N GLU A 52 -5.93 2.73 6.63
CA GLU A 52 -6.66 1.94 7.64
C GLU A 52 -8.18 1.95 7.45
N ASN A 53 -8.71 2.84 6.59
CA ASN A 53 -10.14 2.91 6.36
C ASN A 53 -10.68 1.57 5.82
N PRO A 54 -11.72 0.98 6.43
CA PRO A 54 -12.23 -0.33 6.01
C PRO A 54 -12.76 -0.31 4.57
N ARG A 55 -13.19 0.85 4.08
CA ARG A 55 -13.62 1.03 2.67
C ARG A 55 -12.47 1.01 1.67
N SER A 56 -11.29 1.57 2.01
CA SER A 56 -10.12 1.50 1.14
C SER A 56 -9.50 0.10 1.21
N LEU A 57 -9.43 -0.49 2.41
CA LEU A 57 -9.02 -1.88 2.59
C LEU A 57 -9.94 -2.84 1.85
N ALA A 58 -11.26 -2.66 1.90
CA ALA A 58 -12.20 -3.50 1.18
C ALA A 58 -12.01 -3.39 -0.34
N LYS A 59 -11.69 -2.22 -0.89
CA LYS A 59 -11.35 -2.08 -2.31
C LYS A 59 -10.03 -2.77 -2.66
N LEU A 60 -9.02 -2.67 -1.80
CA LEU A 60 -7.74 -3.35 -1.97
C LEU A 60 -7.84 -4.87 -1.75
N LYS A 61 -8.79 -5.33 -0.95
CA LYS A 61 -9.03 -6.75 -0.61
C LYS A 61 -10.15 -7.41 -1.42
N ALA A 62 -10.99 -6.64 -2.13
CA ALA A 62 -12.05 -7.16 -2.98
C ALA A 62 -11.47 -7.93 -4.18
N ASP A 63 -10.23 -7.64 -4.57
CA ASP A 63 -9.45 -8.48 -5.48
C ASP A 63 -9.02 -9.81 -4.84
N GLY A 64 -9.43 -10.09 -3.59
CA GLY A 64 -9.44 -11.40 -2.92
C GLY A 64 -8.07 -12.04 -2.67
N LYS A 65 -7.03 -11.47 -3.25
CA LYS A 65 -5.66 -11.97 -3.18
C LYS A 65 -4.83 -10.94 -2.44
N PRO A 66 -4.13 -11.31 -1.34
CA PRO A 66 -3.00 -10.49 -0.93
C PRO A 66 -2.10 -10.34 -2.16
N SER A 67 -1.74 -9.11 -2.54
CA SER A 67 -0.92 -8.86 -3.74
C SER A 67 0.43 -9.59 -3.69
N VAL A 68 0.81 -10.07 -2.51
CA VAL A 68 1.91 -10.98 -2.27
C VAL A 68 1.33 -12.18 -1.52
N GLU A 69 1.19 -13.31 -2.21
CA GLU A 69 1.04 -14.60 -1.54
C GLU A 69 2.26 -14.76 -0.64
N VAL A 70 2.04 -14.66 0.68
CA VAL A 70 3.11 -14.80 1.67
C VAL A 70 3.76 -16.16 1.44
N PRO A 71 5.03 -16.22 0.97
CA PRO A 71 5.70 -17.48 0.74
C PRO A 71 5.66 -18.33 2.01
N GLU A 72 5.57 -19.64 1.89
CA GLU A 72 5.44 -20.55 3.04
C GLU A 72 6.61 -20.42 4.04
N GLU A 73 7.72 -19.84 3.59
CA GLU A 73 8.87 -19.44 4.39
C GLU A 73 8.53 -18.41 5.48
N PHE A 74 7.54 -17.54 5.26
CA PHE A 74 7.14 -16.46 6.17
C PHE A 74 5.92 -16.81 7.04
N LYS A 75 5.22 -17.93 6.74
CA LYS A 75 4.12 -18.43 7.58
C LYS A 75 4.62 -19.08 8.87
N ASN A 76 5.87 -19.55 8.87
CA ASN A 76 6.52 -20.15 10.02
C ASN A 76 7.23 -19.07 10.84
N LYS A 77 6.88 -18.95 12.13
CA LYS A 77 7.47 -17.96 13.06
C LYS A 77 8.97 -18.16 13.29
N SER A 78 9.48 -19.36 13.02
CA SER A 78 10.90 -19.65 13.01
C SER A 78 11.52 -19.11 11.73
N GLY A 79 12.29 -18.03 11.83
CA GLY A 79 12.96 -17.43 10.67
C GLY A 79 13.85 -18.42 9.90
N THR A 80 14.14 -18.09 8.66
CA THR A 80 14.98 -18.87 7.73
C THR A 80 16.42 -19.09 8.24
N ALA A 81 16.86 -18.31 9.23
CA ALA A 81 18.20 -18.38 9.82
C ALA A 81 18.57 -19.80 10.34
N ASN A 82 17.66 -20.47 11.05
CA ASN A 82 17.96 -21.79 11.63
C ASN A 82 18.16 -22.87 10.54
N LYS A 83 17.43 -22.75 9.42
CA LYS A 83 17.57 -23.66 8.28
C LYS A 83 18.93 -23.46 7.58
N ILE A 84 19.36 -22.21 7.44
CA ILE A 84 20.65 -21.86 6.81
C ILE A 84 21.81 -22.36 7.68
N LEU A 85 21.75 -22.18 9.00
CA LEU A 85 22.79 -22.67 9.92
C LEU A 85 22.89 -24.19 9.91
N ALA A 86 21.75 -24.89 9.95
CA ALA A 86 21.72 -26.36 9.89
C ALA A 86 22.27 -26.91 8.56
N ALA A 87 22.02 -26.24 7.43
CA ALA A 87 22.59 -26.64 6.14
C ALA A 87 24.13 -26.50 6.13
N LYS A 88 24.66 -25.36 6.60
CA LYS A 88 26.10 -25.10 6.68
C LYS A 88 26.83 -26.04 7.64
N GLU A 89 26.19 -26.49 8.72
CA GLU A 89 26.76 -27.50 9.61
C GLU A 89 26.89 -28.85 8.94
N LYS A 90 25.85 -29.29 8.22
CA LYS A 90 25.88 -30.55 7.46
C LYS A 90 26.95 -30.54 6.37
N GLU A 91 27.11 -29.43 5.66
CA GLU A 91 28.19 -29.29 4.67
C GLU A 91 29.58 -29.44 5.32
N ARG A 92 29.81 -28.79 6.47
CA ARG A 92 31.07 -28.93 7.22
C ARG A 92 31.31 -30.37 7.68
N GLU A 93 30.29 -31.10 8.10
CA GLU A 93 30.42 -32.51 8.48
C GLU A 93 30.75 -33.40 7.27
N MET A 94 30.12 -33.16 6.12
CA MET A 94 30.40 -33.89 4.89
C MET A 94 31.83 -33.64 4.38
N GLU A 95 32.34 -32.41 4.46
CA GLU A 95 33.73 -32.10 4.12
C GLU A 95 34.72 -32.77 5.05
N LYS A 96 34.46 -32.77 6.36
CA LYS A 96 35.29 -33.49 7.34
C LYS A 96 35.30 -34.99 7.07
N ALA A 97 34.15 -35.58 6.75
CA ALA A 97 34.07 -37.00 6.42
C ALA A 97 34.86 -37.35 5.14
N LYS A 98 34.78 -36.50 4.10
CA LYS A 98 35.56 -36.66 2.87
C LYS A 98 37.06 -36.51 3.11
N ALA A 99 37.47 -35.53 3.91
CA ALA A 99 38.86 -35.33 4.29
C ALA A 99 39.42 -36.54 5.05
N ALA A 100 38.69 -37.05 6.04
CA ALA A 100 39.06 -38.24 6.80
C ALA A 100 39.15 -39.51 5.93
N ALA A 101 38.21 -39.67 4.99
CA ALA A 101 38.24 -40.78 4.03
C ALA A 101 39.48 -40.70 3.12
N SER A 102 39.85 -39.49 2.68
CA SER A 102 41.04 -39.27 1.83
C SER A 102 42.36 -39.56 2.57
N ASP A 103 42.49 -39.15 3.83
CA ASP A 103 43.65 -39.43 4.69
C ASP A 103 43.76 -40.92 5.02
N SER A 104 42.63 -41.59 5.28
CA SER A 104 42.64 -43.05 5.51
C SER A 104 43.13 -43.83 4.28
N LYS A 105 42.81 -43.35 3.07
CA LYS A 105 43.20 -43.97 1.80
C LYS A 105 44.66 -43.70 1.46
N SER A 106 45.18 -42.50 1.75
CA SER A 106 46.60 -42.17 1.58
C SER A 106 47.49 -43.01 2.52
N ARG A 107 47.10 -43.15 3.80
CA ARG A 107 47.82 -43.97 4.79
C ARG A 107 47.84 -45.46 4.43
N LYS A 108 46.75 -46.00 3.88
CA LYS A 108 46.71 -47.39 3.38
C LYS A 108 47.60 -47.61 2.16
N LYS A 109 47.71 -46.61 1.27
CA LYS A 109 48.60 -46.67 0.09
C LYS A 109 50.08 -46.60 0.49
N ALA A 110 50.42 -45.82 1.52
CA ALA A 110 51.81 -45.67 2.00
C ALA A 110 52.34 -46.89 2.80
N ARG A 111 51.45 -47.77 3.27
CA ARG A 111 51.81 -49.01 4.01
C ARG A 111 52.00 -50.24 3.12
N ARG A 112 51.81 -50.09 1.81
CA ARG A 112 51.85 -51.16 0.82
C ARG A 112 53.12 -51.04 0.00
#